data_AF-A0A954FZB9-F1
#
_entry.id   AF-A0A954FZB9-F1
#
_cell.length_a   1.000
_cell.length_b   1.000
_cell.length_c   1.000
_cell.angle_alpha   90.00
_cell.angle_beta   90.00
_cell.angle_gamma   90.00
#
_symmetry.space_group_name_H-M   'P 1'
#
loop_
_entity.id
_entity.type
_entity.pdbx_description
1 polymer ?
#
loop_
_entity_poly.entity_id
_entity_poly.type
_entity_poly.pdbx_seq_one_letter_code
_entity_poly.pdbx_strand_id
1 'polypeptide(L)'
;MAVRIRMKRMGRKHRPFYRICVMDSRKQRDGEAIEEIGTYDTSVVDKSKRVTIDLERVDYWMSVGAQPSENVATLIKKVRKNKFGTAAAPAPLIAPKEPAPEPEAQEEGAEATSEESAATEETPSEE
;
A
#
# COMPACT_ATOMS: atom_id res chain seq x y z
N MET A 1 27.07 10.26 -0.87
CA MET A 1 26.51 9.08 -0.17
C MET A 1 25.65 9.62 0.96
N ALA A 2 24.44 10.10 0.62
CA ALA A 2 23.57 10.78 1.58
C ALA A 2 22.13 10.38 1.31
N VAL A 3 21.46 9.85 2.33
CA VAL A 3 20.04 9.58 2.30
C VAL A 3 19.30 10.91 2.42
N ARG A 4 18.35 11.15 1.52
CA ARG A 4 17.52 12.37 1.51
C ARG A 4 16.05 12.01 1.61
N ILE A 5 15.33 12.79 2.40
CA ILE A 5 13.87 12.77 2.43
C ILE A 5 13.38 13.77 1.39
N ARG A 6 12.82 13.29 0.29
CA ARG A 6 12.45 14.12 -0.87
C ARG A 6 11.10 13.71 -1.44
N MET A 7 10.54 14.59 -2.26
CA MET A 7 9.26 14.34 -2.94
C MET A 7 9.51 13.67 -4.30
N LYS A 8 8.86 12.53 -4.50
CA LYS A 8 8.72 11.85 -5.79
C LYS A 8 7.46 12.36 -6.48
N ARG A 9 7.57 12.81 -7.73
CA ARG A 9 6.42 13.35 -8.46
C ARG A 9 5.68 12.18 -9.12
N MET A 10 4.38 12.15 -8.89
CA MET A 10 3.43 11.20 -9.45
C MET A 10 2.22 11.96 -10.01
N GLY A 11 1.28 11.23 -10.59
CA GLY A 11 0.04 11.79 -11.13
C GLY A 11 0.14 12.13 -12.61
N ARG A 12 -0.81 12.95 -13.07
CA ARG A 12 -1.03 13.26 -14.49
C ARG A 12 -0.81 14.75 -14.79
N LYS A 13 -0.83 15.10 -16.08
CA LYS A 13 -0.81 16.51 -16.50
C LYS A 13 -1.95 17.28 -15.80
N HIS A 14 -1.66 18.47 -15.28
CA HIS A 14 -2.59 19.32 -14.51
C HIS A 14 -3.18 18.72 -13.21
N ARG A 15 -2.65 17.59 -12.72
CA ARG A 15 -3.02 17.02 -11.42
C ARG A 15 -1.78 16.39 -10.77
N PRO A 16 -0.88 17.21 -10.20
CA PRO A 16 0.34 16.72 -9.58
C PRO A 16 0.05 16.10 -8.20
N PHE A 17 0.57 14.90 -8.01
CA PHE A 17 0.54 14.18 -6.75
C PHE A 17 1.98 13.90 -6.33
N TYR A 18 2.31 13.98 -5.04
CA TYR A 18 3.66 13.76 -4.55
C TYR A 18 3.66 12.67 -3.50
N ARG A 19 4.63 11.77 -3.58
CA ARG A 19 4.97 10.86 -2.48
C ARG A 19 6.18 11.41 -1.74
N ILE A 20 6.16 11.34 -0.43
CA ILE A 20 7.30 11.71 0.41
C ILE A 20 8.07 10.42 0.67
N CYS A 21 9.28 10.35 0.15
CA CYS A 21 10.08 9.12 0.11
C CYS A 21 11.47 9.37 0.69
N VAL A 22 12.04 8.32 1.26
CA VAL A 22 13.43 8.25 1.70
C VAL A 22 14.24 7.52 0.64
N MET A 23 15.28 8.15 0.12
CA MET A 23 16.10 7.57 -0.95
C MET A 23 17.51 8.16 -0.99
N ASP A 24 18.47 7.44 -1.58
CA ASP A 24 19.82 7.99 -1.82
C ASP A 24 19.72 9.18 -2.77
N SER A 25 20.36 10.28 -2.39
CA SER A 25 20.58 11.48 -3.20
C SER A 25 20.92 11.22 -4.67
N ARG A 26 21.73 10.20 -4.97
CA ARG A 26 22.26 9.91 -6.32
C ARG A 26 21.23 9.21 -7.22
N LYS A 27 20.17 8.63 -6.65
CA LYS A 27 19.12 7.96 -7.45
C LYS A 27 18.31 9.00 -8.22
N GLN A 28 17.71 8.58 -9.33
CA GLN A 28 16.80 9.39 -10.13
C GLN A 28 15.62 9.91 -9.29
N ARG A 29 15.07 11.08 -9.62
CA ARG A 29 13.99 11.72 -8.84
C ARG A 29 12.84 10.76 -8.52
N ASP A 30 12.36 10.07 -9.54
CA ASP A 30 11.21 9.16 -9.46
C ASP A 30 11.62 7.68 -9.42
N GLY A 31 12.88 7.40 -9.06
CA GLY A 31 13.40 6.05 -8.93
C GLY A 31 12.83 5.26 -7.75
N GLU A 32 13.48 4.14 -7.46
CA GLU A 32 13.18 3.27 -6.33
C GLU A 32 13.46 3.99 -5.00
N ALA A 33 12.49 3.94 -4.09
CA ALA A 33 12.59 4.47 -2.74
C ALA A 33 12.99 3.35 -1.78
N ILE A 34 13.74 3.69 -0.74
CA ILE A 34 13.99 2.78 0.38
C ILE A 34 12.68 2.59 1.16
N GLU A 35 11.98 3.71 1.40
CA GLU A 35 10.72 3.74 2.13
C GLU A 35 9.85 4.91 1.68
N GLU A 36 8.54 4.69 1.61
CA GLU A 36 7.53 5.73 1.40
C GLU A 36 6.88 6.09 2.74
N ILE A 37 7.14 7.30 3.24
CA ILE A 37 6.75 7.74 4.59
C ILE A 37 5.49 8.62 4.58
N GLY A 38 5.00 9.00 3.40
CA GLY A 38 3.85 9.87 3.29
C GLY A 38 3.48 10.31 1.88
N THR A 39 2.46 11.15 1.80
CA THR A 39 1.91 11.69 0.56
C THR A 39 1.55 13.17 0.70
N TYR A 40 1.54 13.85 -0.44
CA TYR A 40 1.16 15.25 -0.57
C TYR A 40 0.39 15.47 -1.86
N ASP A 41 -0.90 15.79 -1.76
CA ASP A 41 -1.74 16.14 -2.92
C ASP A 41 -2.05 17.64 -2.92
N THR A 42 -1.46 18.39 -3.85
CA THR A 42 -1.72 19.84 -3.98
C THR A 42 -3.14 20.19 -4.43
N SER A 43 -3.85 19.23 -5.01
CA SER A 43 -5.16 19.43 -5.64
C SER A 43 -6.31 19.37 -4.64
N VAL A 44 -6.05 18.89 -3.42
CA VAL A 44 -7.04 18.83 -2.35
C VAL A 44 -7.23 20.23 -1.76
N VAL A 45 -8.46 20.73 -1.82
CA VAL A 45 -8.82 22.06 -1.29
C VAL A 45 -8.64 22.09 0.22
N ASP A 46 -9.08 21.02 0.91
CA ASP A 46 -8.94 20.86 2.36
C ASP A 46 -7.48 20.72 2.78
N LYS A 47 -6.98 21.73 3.50
CA LYS A 47 -5.59 21.74 4.00
C LYS A 47 -5.31 20.57 4.96
N SER A 48 -6.31 20.15 5.75
CA SER A 48 -6.15 19.06 6.71
C SER A 48 -5.92 17.69 6.04
N LYS A 49 -6.46 17.45 4.84
CA LYS A 49 -6.28 16.15 4.15
C LYS A 49 -5.16 16.19 3.10
N ARG A 50 -4.49 17.33 2.97
CA ARG A 50 -3.53 17.60 1.89
C ARG A 50 -2.22 16.83 2.05
N VAL A 51 -1.84 16.57 3.30
CA VAL A 51 -0.55 15.98 3.68
C VAL A 51 -0.85 14.84 4.63
N THR A 52 -0.26 13.69 4.36
CA THR A 52 -0.26 12.54 5.28
C THR A 52 1.20 12.14 5.46
N ILE A 53 1.71 12.21 6.67
CA ILE A 53 3.10 11.89 6.99
C ILE A 53 3.11 11.05 8.26
N ASP A 54 3.86 9.95 8.23
CA ASP A 54 4.25 9.23 9.43
C ASP A 54 5.39 9.97 10.13
N LEU A 55 5.09 10.60 11.26
CA LEU A 55 6.05 11.39 12.02
C LEU A 55 7.10 10.52 12.71
N GLU A 56 6.75 9.30 13.14
CA GLU A 56 7.65 8.40 13.85
C GLU A 56 8.78 7.95 12.92
N ARG A 57 8.43 7.58 11.69
CA ARG A 57 9.41 7.21 10.66
C ARG A 57 10.26 8.39 10.21
N VAL A 58 9.69 9.58 10.08
CA VAL A 58 10.47 10.80 9.80
C VAL A 58 11.53 11.01 10.87
N ASP A 59 11.16 10.90 12.15
CA ASP A 59 12.06 11.15 13.28
C ASP A 59 13.19 10.11 13.33
N TYR A 60 12.87 8.84 13.08
CA TYR A 60 13.87 7.78 12.92
C TYR A 60 14.88 8.13 11.81
N TRP A 61 14.41 8.45 10.60
CA TRP A 61 15.31 8.75 9.49
C TRP A 61 16.13 10.01 9.72
N MET A 62 15.57 11.02 10.39
CA MET A 62 16.32 12.20 10.82
C MET A 62 17.42 11.85 11.84
N SER A 63 17.16 10.93 12.77
CA SER A 63 18.19 10.46 13.73
C SER A 63 19.33 9.69 13.07
N VAL A 64 19.04 8.95 11.98
CA VAL A 64 20.04 8.23 11.17
C VAL A 64 20.85 9.20 10.28
N GLY A 65 20.48 10.49 10.27
CA GLY A 65 21.19 11.54 9.53
C GLY A 65 20.62 11.84 8.15
N ALA A 66 19.42 11.35 7.83
CA ALA A 66 18.75 11.70 6.57
C ALA A 66 18.41 13.19 6.53
N GLN A 67 18.75 13.85 5.43
CA GLN A 67 18.52 15.29 5.26
C GLN A 67 17.23 15.54 4.47
N PRO A 68 16.22 16.23 5.03
CA PRO A 68 15.01 16.58 4.30
C PRO A 68 15.27 17.74 3.30
N SER A 69 14.60 17.69 2.15
CA SER A 69 14.54 18.85 1.23
C SER A 69 13.73 20.01 1.84
N GLU A 70 13.95 21.24 1.37
CA GLU A 70 13.36 22.46 1.94
C GLU A 70 11.81 22.44 2.00
N ASN A 71 11.18 21.96 0.93
CA ASN A 71 9.73 21.80 0.87
C ASN A 71 9.24 20.74 1.87
N VAL A 72 9.93 19.60 1.96
CA VAL A 72 9.59 18.52 2.92
C VAL A 72 9.78 19.00 4.35
N ALA A 73 10.86 19.71 4.66
CA ALA A 73 11.08 20.32 5.96
C ALA A 73 9.96 21.29 6.34
N THR A 74 9.46 22.06 5.37
CA THR A 74 8.32 22.96 5.56
C THR A 74 7.02 22.18 5.82
N LEU A 75 6.79 21.06 5.13
CA LEU A 75 5.64 20.19 5.37
C LEU A 75 5.69 19.55 6.76
N ILE A 76 6.84 19.02 7.17
CA ILE A 76 7.02 18.43 8.51
C ILE A 76 6.74 19.47 9.60
N LYS A 77 7.30 20.69 9.48
CA LYS A 77 7.03 21.80 10.41
C LYS A 77 5.54 22.16 10.49
N LYS A 78 4.83 22.08 9.36
CA LYS A 78 3.40 22.40 9.25
C LYS A 78 2.52 21.32 9.87
N VAL A 79 2.86 20.05 9.67
CA VAL A 79 2.17 18.89 10.26
C VAL A 79 2.38 18.88 11.78
N ARG A 80 3.61 19.08 12.26
CA ARG A 80 3.90 19.19 13.72
C ARG A 80 3.17 20.34 14.42
N LYS A 81 2.80 21.40 13.70
CA LYS A 81 2.01 22.52 14.20
C LYS A 81 0.49 22.31 14.05
N ASN A 82 0.05 21.09 13.73
CA ASN A 82 -1.34 20.72 13.44
C ASN A 82 -2.06 21.60 12.40
N LYS A 83 -1.31 22.21 11.46
CA LYS A 83 -1.90 23.07 10.40
C LYS A 83 -2.34 22.29 9.16
N PHE A 84 -1.83 21.08 8.99
CA PHE A 84 -2.15 20.11 7.92
C PHE A 84 -2.27 18.75 8.64
N GLY A 85 -3.32 18.01 8.34
CA GLY A 85 -3.89 16.99 9.22
C GLY A 85 -3.26 15.60 9.13
N THR A 86 -4.08 14.63 9.51
CA THR A 86 -3.78 13.43 10.32
C THR A 86 -2.62 12.57 9.83
N ALA A 87 -1.77 12.15 10.77
CA ALA A 87 -0.89 11.01 10.61
C ALA A 87 -1.77 9.76 10.41
N ALA A 88 -1.95 9.35 9.16
CA ALA A 88 -2.52 8.05 8.86
C ALA A 88 -1.33 7.10 8.72
N ALA A 89 -1.24 6.14 9.64
CA ALA A 89 -0.41 4.97 9.45
C ALA A 89 -0.83 4.31 8.12
N PRO A 90 0.08 4.08 7.17
CA PRO A 90 -0.25 3.30 5.99
C PRO A 90 -0.63 1.89 6.43
N ALA A 91 -1.74 1.36 5.89
CA ALA A 91 -2.00 -0.08 5.96
C ALA A 91 -0.78 -0.81 5.38
N PRO A 92 -0.24 -1.84 6.07
CA PRO A 92 0.94 -2.54 5.57
C PRO A 92 0.58 -3.22 4.25
N LEU A 93 1.18 -2.76 3.16
CA LEU A 93 1.16 -3.48 1.90
C LEU A 93 2.37 -4.40 1.88
N ILE A 94 2.05 -5.70 1.88
CA ILE A 94 2.88 -6.90 1.63
C ILE A 94 3.39 -7.57 2.91
N ALA A 95 2.63 -8.56 3.38
CA ALA A 95 3.25 -9.74 3.98
C ALA A 95 3.89 -10.57 2.84
N PRO A 96 5.16 -11.00 2.95
CA PRO A 96 5.72 -11.96 2.03
C PRO A 96 4.95 -13.28 2.16
N LYS A 97 4.43 -13.79 1.03
CA LYS A 97 3.94 -15.17 0.94
C LYS A 97 5.16 -16.08 0.90
N GLU A 98 5.57 -16.59 2.05
CA GLU A 98 6.35 -17.83 2.10
C GLU A 98 5.44 -19.01 1.75
N PRO A 99 5.93 -20.00 0.98
CA PRO A 99 5.13 -21.09 0.44
C PRO A 99 4.81 -22.10 1.55
N ALA A 100 3.56 -22.54 1.61
CA ALA A 100 3.17 -23.64 2.48
C ALA A 100 3.89 -24.92 2.03
N PRO A 101 4.51 -25.69 2.95
CA PRO A 101 4.83 -27.08 2.71
C PRO A 101 3.59 -27.95 2.99
N GLU A 102 3.08 -28.65 1.98
CA GLU A 102 2.45 -29.97 2.16
C GLU A 102 3.59 -30.99 2.47
N PRO A 103 3.40 -32.13 3.19
CA PRO A 103 2.25 -33.05 3.08
C PRO A 103 1.87 -33.92 4.34
N GLU A 104 0.90 -34.82 4.12
CA GLU A 104 0.49 -36.05 4.87
C GLU A 104 -0.38 -35.90 6.14
N ALA A 105 -1.40 -36.71 6.45
CA ALA A 105 -2.24 -37.73 5.82
C ALA A 105 -3.24 -38.22 6.91
N GLN A 106 -4.26 -39.01 6.53
CA GLN A 106 -5.28 -39.75 7.34
C GLN A 106 -6.63 -39.00 7.48
N GLU A 107 -7.66 -39.24 6.65
CA GLU A 107 -8.45 -40.45 6.32
C GLU A 107 -9.49 -40.86 7.39
N GLU A 108 -10.64 -41.37 6.86
CA GLU A 108 -11.89 -41.87 7.47
C GLU A 108 -13.05 -40.85 7.59
N GLY A 109 -14.22 -41.02 6.95
CA GLY A 109 -14.77 -42.05 6.04
C GLY A 109 -15.83 -41.40 5.12
N ALA A 110 -16.05 -41.81 3.87
CA ALA A 110 -16.42 -43.12 3.32
C ALA A 110 -17.89 -43.53 3.60
N GLU A 111 -18.79 -43.17 2.67
CA GLU A 111 -19.87 -44.01 2.07
C GLU A 111 -20.57 -43.14 0.99
N ALA A 112 -20.29 -43.31 -0.31
CA ALA A 112 -20.86 -44.29 -1.25
C ALA A 112 -22.40 -44.15 -1.35
N THR A 113 -22.97 -43.63 -2.44
CA THR A 113 -23.15 -44.41 -3.68
C THR A 113 -23.41 -43.50 -4.89
N SER A 114 -22.60 -43.70 -5.92
CA SER A 114 -22.84 -43.36 -7.32
C SER A 114 -23.51 -44.52 -8.04
N GLU A 115 -23.89 -44.28 -9.31
CA GLU A 115 -24.38 -45.21 -10.34
C GLU A 115 -25.91 -45.39 -10.38
N GLU A 116 -26.57 -45.52 -11.52
CA GLU A 116 -26.33 -45.24 -12.93
C GLU A 116 -27.64 -45.65 -13.62
N SER A 117 -27.90 -45.09 -14.81
CA SER A 117 -28.53 -45.79 -15.94
C SER A 117 -30.05 -45.78 -16.12
N ALA A 118 -30.39 -45.36 -17.35
CA ALA A 118 -31.46 -45.86 -18.22
C ALA A 118 -32.91 -45.55 -17.81
N ALA A 119 -33.89 -45.43 -18.70
CA ALA A 119 -34.04 -45.21 -20.13
C ALA A 119 -35.58 -45.16 -20.33
N THR A 120 -36.04 -44.32 -21.26
CA THR A 120 -37.15 -44.54 -22.22
C THR A 120 -38.52 -45.14 -21.81
N GLU A 121 -39.58 -44.55 -22.39
CA GLU A 121 -40.99 -45.00 -22.50
C GLU A 121 -41.86 -44.86 -21.23
N GLU A 122 -43.12 -44.41 -21.24
CA GLU A 122 -44.12 -44.12 -22.28
C GLU A 122 -45.22 -43.22 -21.66
N THR A 123 -45.84 -42.36 -22.47
CA THR A 123 -47.13 -41.65 -22.31
C THR A 123 -48.31 -42.59 -21.92
N PRO A 124 -49.50 -42.14 -21.40
CA PRO A 124 -50.33 -41.05 -21.98
C PRO A 124 -51.32 -40.27 -21.05
N SER A 125 -52.07 -39.35 -21.68
CA SER A 125 -53.38 -38.71 -21.34
C SER A 125 -53.41 -37.63 -20.25
N GLU A 126 -53.69 -36.35 -20.57
CA GLU A 126 -54.97 -35.71 -20.97
C GLU A 126 -55.67 -35.07 -19.75
N GLU A 127 -55.60 -33.73 -19.65
CA GLU A 127 -56.73 -32.78 -19.52
C GLU A 127 -56.24 -31.35 -19.83
#